data_AF-A0A560MF42-F1
#
_entry.id   AF-A0A560MF42-F1
#
_cell.length_a   1.000
_cell.length_b   1.000
_cell.length_c   1.000
_cell.angle_alpha   90.00
_cell.angle_beta   90.00
_cell.angle_gamma   90.00
#
_symmetry.space_group_name_H-M   'P 1'
#
loop_
_entity.id
_entity.type
_entity.pdbx_description
1 polymer ?
#
loop_
_entity_poly.entity_id
_entity_poly.type
_entity_poly.pdbx_seq_one_letter_code
_entity_poly.pdbx_strand_id
1 'polypeptide(L)'
;MRNFNRSEYAQLKNFFSFYVERYMPTESLPSEEQPLAVLEAMENRSPRMAFQRLRQAINDCVERSSSFDPAEVANLDAELISRGIITLSELRKRYSRGYANILKRGRIKNDTEFYLLQNVINDPTEKSPDELELLAKLLSDYEGA
;
A
#
# COMPACT_ATOMS: atom_id res chain seq x y z
N MET A 1 22.24 -8.41 -5.25
CA MET A 1 21.11 -8.19 -6.20
C MET A 1 19.90 -8.96 -5.69
N ARG A 2 18.74 -8.32 -5.43
CA ARG A 2 17.54 -9.04 -4.94
C ARG A 2 16.95 -9.88 -6.08
N ASN A 3 16.74 -11.17 -5.84
CA ASN A 3 16.07 -12.10 -6.75
C ASN A 3 14.64 -11.64 -7.06
N PHE A 4 14.16 -11.94 -8.25
CA PHE A 4 12.76 -11.71 -8.63
C PHE A 4 11.85 -12.57 -7.72
N ASN A 5 11.05 -11.91 -6.88
CA ASN A 5 10.12 -12.58 -5.98
C ASN A 5 8.76 -12.69 -6.67
N ARG A 6 8.47 -13.86 -7.24
CA ARG A 6 7.20 -14.15 -7.93
C ARG A 6 5.98 -13.98 -7.03
N SER A 7 6.10 -14.36 -5.76
CA SER A 7 4.99 -14.25 -4.79
C SER A 7 4.66 -12.78 -4.52
N GLU A 8 5.68 -11.96 -4.26
CA GLU A 8 5.50 -10.52 -4.07
C GLU A 8 4.95 -9.84 -5.34
N TYR A 9 5.46 -10.22 -6.52
CA TYR A 9 4.95 -9.71 -7.79
C TYR A 9 3.45 -9.99 -7.95
N ALA A 10 3.01 -11.23 -7.70
CA ALA A 10 1.61 -11.61 -7.80
C ALA A 10 0.73 -10.83 -6.79
N GLN A 11 1.17 -10.70 -5.54
CA GLN A 11 0.44 -9.91 -4.53
C GLN A 11 0.27 -8.45 -4.94
N LEU A 12 1.33 -7.80 -5.43
CA LEU A 12 1.26 -6.42 -5.89
C LEU A 12 0.41 -6.28 -7.15
N LYS A 13 0.46 -7.25 -8.08
CA LYS A 13 -0.34 -7.22 -9.32
C LYS A 13 -1.84 -7.34 -9.00
N ASN A 14 -2.22 -8.19 -8.04
CA ASN A 14 -3.61 -8.32 -7.61
C ASN A 14 -4.14 -7.01 -6.99
N PHE A 15 -3.37 -6.36 -6.11
CA PHE A 15 -3.75 -5.06 -5.58
C PHE A 15 -3.86 -4.01 -6.68
N PHE A 16 -2.87 -3.94 -7.58
CA PHE A 16 -2.87 -2.97 -8.67
C PHE A 16 -4.08 -3.15 -9.60
N SER A 17 -4.41 -4.41 -9.94
CA SER A 17 -5.60 -4.74 -10.73
C SER A 17 -6.88 -4.22 -10.07
N PHE A 18 -7.07 -4.54 -8.79
CA PHE A 18 -8.21 -4.07 -8.01
C PHE A 18 -8.27 -2.54 -7.97
N TYR A 19 -7.13 -1.88 -7.74
CA TYR A 19 -7.07 -0.43 -7.58
C TYR A 19 -7.39 0.29 -8.91
N VAL A 20 -6.86 -0.20 -10.02
CA VAL A 20 -7.14 0.32 -11.36
C VAL A 20 -8.63 0.20 -11.68
N GLU A 21 -9.22 -0.98 -11.46
CA GLU A 21 -10.65 -1.22 -11.70
C GLU A 21 -11.54 -0.27 -10.90
N ARG A 22 -11.19 0.02 -9.64
CA ARG A 22 -12.03 0.84 -8.76
C ARG A 22 -11.84 2.36 -8.95
N TYR A 23 -10.59 2.81 -9.14
CA TYR A 23 -10.25 4.23 -9.00
C TYR A 23 -9.72 4.88 -10.28
N MET A 24 -9.50 4.11 -11.35
CA MET A 24 -9.01 4.66 -12.62
C MET A 24 -10.06 4.50 -13.72
N PRO A 25 -10.52 5.59 -14.35
CA PRO A 25 -11.35 5.49 -15.54
C PRO A 25 -10.48 5.00 -16.69
N THR A 26 -10.65 3.73 -17.06
CA THR A 26 -9.85 3.07 -18.11
C THR A 26 -10.67 2.77 -19.36
N GLU A 27 -11.97 3.05 -19.34
CA GLU A 27 -12.92 2.79 -20.42
C GLU A 27 -12.66 3.67 -21.65
N SER A 28 -12.07 4.85 -21.45
CA SER A 28 -11.69 5.75 -22.54
C SER A 28 -10.34 5.41 -23.17
N LEU A 29 -9.59 4.47 -22.59
CA LEU A 29 -8.29 4.06 -23.12
C LEU A 29 -8.44 2.88 -24.09
N PRO A 30 -7.67 2.85 -25.19
CA PRO A 30 -7.49 1.62 -25.97
C PRO A 30 -7.06 0.45 -25.08
N SER A 31 -7.52 -0.77 -25.38
CA SER A 31 -7.25 -1.94 -24.53
C SER A 31 -5.75 -2.20 -24.32
N GLU A 32 -4.90 -1.89 -25.31
CA GLU A 32 -3.44 -2.04 -25.22
C GLU A 32 -2.74 -0.97 -24.35
N GLU A 33 -3.42 0.15 -24.10
CA GLU A 33 -2.96 1.25 -23.24
C GLU A 33 -3.48 1.12 -21.80
N GLN A 34 -4.40 0.19 -21.54
CA GLN A 34 -4.90 -0.05 -20.20
C GLN A 34 -3.74 -0.49 -19.27
N PRO A 35 -3.67 0.02 -18.03
CA PRO A 35 -2.51 -0.19 -17.16
C PRO A 35 -2.12 -1.65 -16.94
N LEU A 36 -3.10 -2.56 -16.86
CA LEU A 36 -2.85 -3.99 -16.74
C LEU A 36 -2.30 -4.62 -18.02
N ALA A 37 -2.85 -4.28 -19.19
CA ALA A 37 -2.36 -4.77 -20.47
C ALA A 37 -0.91 -4.32 -20.73
N VAL A 38 -0.59 -3.07 -20.41
CA VAL A 38 0.78 -2.54 -20.48
C VAL A 38 1.71 -3.33 -19.57
N LEU A 39 1.29 -3.58 -18.32
CA LEU A 39 2.09 -4.35 -17.36
C LEU A 39 2.34 -5.78 -17.84
N GLU A 40 1.33 -6.44 -18.41
CA GLU A 40 1.43 -7.81 -18.95
C GLU A 40 2.35 -7.89 -20.18
N ALA A 41 2.24 -6.92 -21.09
CA ALA A 41 3.16 -6.81 -22.23
C ALA A 41 4.62 -6.63 -21.76
N MET A 42 4.84 -5.83 -20.70
CA MET A 42 6.17 -5.68 -20.09
C MET A 42 6.62 -6.96 -19.39
N GLU A 43 5.73 -7.67 -18.70
CA GLU A 43 6.02 -8.94 -18.02
C GLU A 43 6.54 -9.99 -19.01
N ASN A 44 5.87 -10.12 -20.17
CA ASN A 44 6.25 -11.05 -21.24
C ASN A 44 7.63 -10.72 -21.85
N ARG A 45 8.02 -9.45 -21.88
CA ARG A 45 9.33 -9.01 -22.42
C ARG A 45 10.43 -9.09 -21.37
N SER A 46 10.15 -8.68 -20.13
CA SER A 46 11.10 -8.63 -19.04
C SER A 46 10.39 -8.62 -17.67
N PRO A 47 10.26 -9.78 -17.01
CA PRO A 47 9.61 -9.89 -15.70
C PRO A 47 10.26 -8.99 -14.64
N ARG A 48 11.58 -8.82 -14.70
CA ARG A 48 12.33 -7.95 -13.80
C ARG A 48 11.94 -6.48 -13.96
N MET A 49 11.86 -5.99 -15.20
CA MET A 49 11.46 -4.61 -15.47
C MET A 49 9.99 -4.39 -15.11
N ALA A 50 9.11 -5.34 -15.44
CA ALA A 50 7.71 -5.30 -15.06
C ALA A 50 7.55 -5.18 -13.53
N PHE A 51 8.33 -5.94 -12.76
CA PHE A 51 8.28 -5.83 -11.30
C PHE A 51 8.74 -4.47 -10.77
N GLN A 52 9.80 -3.90 -11.34
CA GLN A 52 10.25 -2.55 -10.97
C GLN A 52 9.17 -1.50 -11.27
N ARG A 53 8.52 -1.58 -12.43
CA ARG A 53 7.43 -0.67 -12.81
C ARG A 53 6.19 -0.86 -11.94
N LEU A 54 5.84 -2.10 -11.62
CA LEU A 54 4.73 -2.40 -10.72
C LEU A 54 4.97 -1.75 -9.34
N ARG A 55 6.18 -1.84 -8.78
CA ARG A 55 6.50 -1.14 -7.54
C ARG A 55 6.33 0.39 -7.64
N GLN A 56 6.68 0.99 -8.78
CA GLN A 56 6.43 2.42 -9.00
C GLN A 56 4.93 2.73 -9.00
N ALA A 57 4.14 1.95 -9.74
CA ALA A 57 2.69 2.10 -9.79
C ALA A 57 2.04 1.91 -8.41
N ILE A 58 2.52 0.98 -7.59
CA ILE A 58 2.06 0.79 -6.21
C ILE A 58 2.36 2.01 -5.34
N ASN A 59 3.56 2.61 -5.47
CA ASN A 59 3.87 3.86 -4.77
C ASN A 59 2.89 4.97 -5.20
N ASP A 60 2.59 5.08 -6.50
CA ASP A 60 1.64 6.08 -6.99
C ASP A 60 0.22 5.86 -6.44
N CYS A 61 -0.23 4.61 -6.31
CA CYS A 61 -1.50 4.26 -5.68
C CYS A 61 -1.52 4.67 -4.19
N VAL A 62 -0.44 4.38 -3.45
CA VAL A 62 -0.29 4.76 -2.04
C VAL A 62 -0.33 6.28 -1.90
N GLU A 63 0.40 7.03 -2.72
CA GLU A 63 0.43 8.50 -2.67
C GLU A 63 -0.94 9.10 -3.03
N ARG A 64 -1.62 8.60 -4.07
CA ARG A 64 -2.97 9.05 -4.45
C ARG A 64 -4.00 8.79 -3.35
N SER A 65 -3.88 7.64 -2.68
CA SER A 65 -4.77 7.28 -1.57
C SER A 65 -4.49 8.06 -0.28
N SER A 66 -3.47 8.91 -0.20
CA SER A 66 -3.08 9.60 1.04
C SER A 66 -4.18 10.48 1.64
N SER A 67 -5.16 10.88 0.83
CA SER A 67 -6.32 11.69 1.24
C SER A 67 -7.51 10.87 1.75
N PHE A 68 -7.46 9.54 1.65
CA PHE A 68 -8.55 8.68 2.13
C PHE A 68 -8.70 8.84 3.64
N ASP A 69 -9.94 8.99 4.08
CA ASP A 69 -10.24 9.06 5.50
C ASP A 69 -10.07 7.68 6.17
N PRO A 70 -10.00 7.62 7.52
CA PRO A 70 -9.72 6.37 8.22
C PRO A 70 -10.79 5.28 8.01
N ALA A 71 -12.06 5.68 7.82
CA ALA A 71 -13.16 4.75 7.61
C ALA A 71 -13.13 4.20 6.18
N GLU A 72 -12.81 5.03 5.19
CA GLU A 72 -12.58 4.60 3.81
C GLU A 72 -11.45 3.58 3.74
N VAL A 73 -10.33 3.82 4.42
CA VAL A 73 -9.19 2.89 4.48
C VAL A 73 -9.58 1.57 5.13
N ALA A 74 -10.30 1.62 6.26
CA ALA A 74 -10.73 0.41 6.96
C ALA A 74 -11.69 -0.44 6.11
N ASN A 75 -12.64 0.19 5.41
CA ASN A 75 -13.57 -0.49 4.52
C ASN A 75 -12.84 -1.13 3.33
N LEU A 76 -11.90 -0.38 2.73
CA LEU A 76 -11.07 -0.87 1.63
C LEU A 76 -10.21 -2.06 2.08
N ASP A 77 -9.56 -1.98 3.24
CA ASP A 77 -8.73 -3.06 3.76
C ASP A 77 -9.56 -4.31 4.05
N ALA A 78 -10.75 -4.17 4.65
CA ALA A 78 -11.66 -5.29 4.88
C ALA A 78 -12.07 -5.98 3.56
N GLU A 79 -12.34 -5.22 2.50
CA GLU A 79 -12.65 -5.77 1.19
C GLU A 79 -11.43 -6.49 0.58
N LEU A 80 -10.24 -5.91 0.65
CA LEU A 80 -9.00 -6.51 0.16
C LEU A 80 -8.72 -7.84 0.88
N ILE A 81 -8.88 -7.87 2.21
CA ILE A 81 -8.74 -9.09 3.03
C ILE A 81 -9.73 -10.16 2.58
N SER A 82 -11.00 -9.81 2.38
CA SER A 82 -12.04 -10.76 1.96
C SER A 82 -11.73 -11.43 0.61
N ARG A 83 -10.92 -10.76 -0.23
CA ARG A 83 -10.47 -11.24 -1.54
C ARG A 83 -9.07 -11.88 -1.51
N GLY A 84 -8.42 -11.96 -0.34
CA GLY A 84 -7.04 -12.45 -0.21
C GLY A 84 -5.99 -11.54 -0.87
N ILE A 85 -6.30 -10.24 -1.01
CA ILE A 85 -5.41 -9.23 -1.57
C ILE A 85 -4.69 -8.50 -0.43
N ILE A 86 -3.45 -8.08 -0.68
CA ILE A 86 -2.70 -7.22 0.26
C ILE A 86 -3.46 -5.91 0.50
N THR A 87 -3.51 -5.48 1.76
CA THR A 87 -4.25 -4.28 2.17
C THR A 87 -3.54 -2.99 1.79
N LEU A 88 -4.30 -1.89 1.73
CA LEU A 88 -3.72 -0.56 1.55
C LEU A 88 -2.87 -0.17 2.77
N SER A 89 -3.29 -0.53 3.99
CA SER A 89 -2.50 -0.28 5.20
C SER A 89 -1.14 -0.96 5.18
N GLU A 90 -1.06 -2.22 4.76
CA GLU A 90 0.21 -2.92 4.61
C GLU A 90 1.09 -2.30 3.51
N LEU A 91 0.49 -1.85 2.41
CA LEU A 91 1.24 -1.13 1.38
C LEU A 91 1.72 0.24 1.85
N ARG A 92 0.92 0.98 2.61
CA ARG A 92 1.32 2.25 3.25
C ARG A 92 2.49 2.03 4.22
N LYS A 93 2.48 0.96 5.01
CA LYS A 93 3.62 0.56 5.85
C LYS A 93 4.91 0.39 5.04
N ARG A 94 4.82 -0.29 3.89
CA ARG A 94 5.99 -0.61 3.03
C ARG A 94 6.50 0.56 2.19
N TYR A 95 5.59 1.41 1.70
CA TYR A 95 5.86 2.35 0.61
C TYR A 95 5.56 3.82 0.96
N SER A 96 4.83 4.11 2.03
CA SER A 96 4.50 5.50 2.39
C SER A 96 5.72 6.24 2.93
N ARG A 97 6.02 7.39 2.32
CA ARG A 97 6.98 8.36 2.87
C ARG A 97 6.51 8.91 4.22
N GLY A 98 5.20 9.06 4.41
CA GLY A 98 4.61 9.51 5.67
C GLY A 98 4.96 8.55 6.81
N TYR A 99 4.73 7.24 6.60
CA TYR A 99 5.08 6.20 7.56
C TYR A 99 6.58 6.23 7.89
N ALA A 100 7.44 6.24 6.87
CA ALA A 100 8.89 6.29 7.05
C ALA A 100 9.35 7.55 7.83
N ASN A 101 8.72 8.70 7.58
CA ASN A 101 9.03 9.94 8.27
C ASN A 101 8.59 9.92 9.74
N ILE A 102 7.46 9.31 10.07
CA ILE A 102 7.01 9.14 11.46
C ILE A 102 8.01 8.29 12.23
N LEU A 103 8.39 7.12 11.69
CA LEU A 103 9.35 6.23 12.33
C LEU A 103 10.72 6.89 12.52
N LYS A 104 11.21 7.60 11.49
CA LYS A 104 12.48 8.34 11.57
C LYS A 104 12.45 9.43 12.63
N ARG A 105 11.32 10.12 12.78
CA ARG A 105 11.16 11.22 13.73
C ARG A 105 10.85 10.73 15.15
N GLY A 106 10.31 9.53 15.30
CA GLY A 106 9.95 8.94 16.59
C GLY A 106 8.80 9.64 17.31
N ARG A 107 7.97 10.41 16.60
CA ARG A 107 6.74 11.03 17.15
C ARG A 107 5.74 11.36 16.06
N ILE A 108 4.46 11.30 16.40
CA ILE A 108 3.33 11.76 15.58
C ILE A 108 3.22 13.28 15.71
N LYS A 109 2.91 13.99 14.62
CA LYS A 109 2.82 15.47 14.62
C LYS A 109 1.40 16.01 14.44
N ASN A 110 0.47 15.19 13.94
CA ASN A 110 -0.89 15.57 13.63
C ASN A 110 -1.80 14.35 13.46
N ASP A 111 -3.11 14.59 13.38
CA ASP A 111 -4.13 13.56 13.27
C ASP A 111 -3.97 12.69 12.01
N THR A 112 -3.52 13.26 10.89
CA THR A 112 -3.30 12.48 9.66
C THR A 112 -2.25 11.38 9.88
N GLU A 113 -1.16 11.69 10.57
CA GLU A 113 -0.13 10.71 10.91
C GLU A 113 -0.61 9.74 11.98
N PHE A 114 -1.44 10.19 12.93
CA PHE A 114 -2.10 9.34 13.92
C PHE A 114 -2.95 8.27 13.23
N TYR A 115 -3.88 8.67 12.38
CA TYR A 115 -4.75 7.73 11.68
C TYR A 115 -3.99 6.81 10.72
N LEU A 116 -2.91 7.30 10.10
CA LEU A 116 -2.04 6.44 9.31
C LEU A 116 -1.46 5.29 10.15
N LEU A 117 -0.91 5.58 11.34
CA LEU A 117 -0.41 4.53 12.23
C LEU A 117 -1.54 3.66 12.79
N GLN A 118 -2.69 4.25 13.10
CA GLN A 118 -3.86 3.54 13.58
C GLN A 118 -4.36 2.52 12.55
N ASN A 119 -4.39 2.86 11.26
CA ASN A 119 -4.73 1.91 10.21
C ASN A 119 -3.65 0.82 10.09
N VAL A 120 -2.37 1.18 10.15
CA VAL A 120 -1.28 0.20 10.09
C VAL A 120 -1.35 -0.78 11.26
N ILE A 121 -1.49 -0.33 12.51
CA ILE A 121 -1.50 -1.23 13.68
C ILE A 121 -2.71 -2.15 13.70
N ASN A 122 -3.89 -1.67 13.26
CA ASN A 122 -5.12 -2.45 13.21
C ASN A 122 -5.22 -3.38 12.00
N ASP A 123 -4.36 -3.20 11.01
CA ASP A 123 -4.25 -4.11 9.88
C ASP A 123 -3.88 -5.53 10.37
N PRO A 124 -4.56 -6.60 9.92
CA PRO A 124 -4.37 -7.93 10.46
C PRO A 124 -3.10 -8.63 9.95
N THR A 125 -2.28 -7.98 9.11
CA THR A 125 -1.00 -8.57 8.69
C THR A 125 -0.04 -8.70 9.87
N GLU A 126 0.77 -9.75 9.80
CA GLU A 126 1.78 -10.06 10.80
C GLU A 126 2.78 -8.91 10.98
N LYS A 127 3.04 -8.58 12.24
CA LYS A 127 4.00 -7.56 12.70
C LYS A 127 4.84 -8.16 13.81
N SER A 128 6.10 -7.76 13.91
CA SER A 128 6.93 -8.23 15.02
C SER A 128 6.47 -7.62 16.36
N PRO A 129 6.78 -8.26 17.50
CA PRO A 129 6.51 -7.67 18.81
C PRO A 129 7.13 -6.27 18.96
N ASP A 130 8.38 -6.08 18.51
CA ASP A 130 9.06 -4.78 18.54
C ASP A 130 8.34 -3.72 17.69
N GLU A 131 7.79 -4.11 16.53
CA GLU A 131 7.02 -3.21 15.67
C GLU A 131 5.71 -2.82 16.35
N LEU A 132 4.99 -3.77 16.96
CA LEU A 132 3.76 -3.51 17.70
C LEU A 132 4.01 -2.58 18.89
N GLU A 133 5.06 -2.84 19.67
CA GLU A 133 5.45 -2.00 20.81
C GLU A 133 5.78 -0.57 20.35
N LEU A 134 6.55 -0.42 19.28
CA LEU A 134 6.88 0.89 18.71
C LEU A 134 5.63 1.64 18.26
N LEU A 135 4.73 0.99 17.50
CA LEU A 135 3.51 1.62 17.00
C LEU A 135 2.58 2.01 18.16
N ALA A 136 2.38 1.12 19.13
CA ALA A 136 1.56 1.39 20.31
C ALA A 136 2.11 2.54 21.14
N LYS A 137 3.44 2.60 21.33
CA LYS A 137 4.10 3.71 22.01
C LYS A 137 3.87 5.04 21.30
N LEU A 138 4.07 5.08 19.97
CA LEU A 138 3.88 6.31 19.20
C LEU A 138 2.44 6.86 19.27
N LEU A 139 1.46 5.96 19.26
CA LEU A 139 0.04 6.31 19.40
C LEU A 139 -0.25 6.83 20.81
N SER A 140 0.19 6.11 21.85
CA SER A 140 0.00 6.53 23.25
C SER A 140 0.67 7.85 23.57
N ASP A 141 1.87 8.11 23.05
CA ASP A 141 2.60 9.37 23.24
C ASP A 141 1.86 10.56 22.61
N TYR A 142 1.08 10.34 21.54
CA TYR A 142 0.27 11.38 20.91
C TYR A 142 -1.04 11.65 21.66
N GLU A 143 -1.72 10.61 22.13
CA GLU A 143 -2.98 10.74 22.88
C GLU A 143 -2.77 11.34 24.28
N GLY A 144 -1.56 11.20 24.85
CA GLY A 144 -1.20 11.75 26.16
C GLY A 144 -0.59 13.16 26.14
N ALA A 145 -0.37 13.75 24.96
CA ALA A 145 0.24 15.07 24.77
C ALA A 145 -0.79 16.20 24.71
#